data_AF-A0A832QG10-F1
#
_entry.id   AF-A0A832QG10-F1
#
_cell.length_a   1.000
_cell.length_b   1.000
_cell.length_c   1.000
_cell.angle_alpha   90.00
_cell.angle_beta   90.00
_cell.angle_gamma   90.00
#
_symmetry.space_group_name_H-M   'P 1'
#
loop_
_entity.id
_entity.type
_entity.pdbx_description
1 polymer ?
#
loop_
_entity_poly.entity_id
_entity_poly.type
_entity_poly.pdbx_seq_one_letter_code
_entity_poly.pdbx_strand_id
1 'polypeptide(L)'
;MGTKVFRAFIVGGLIGVFAEFLIQFYSKVLNISAKAASTPMIVTLIALASFLTGFGVFDKIGQWAGAGTIIPITGFANSMTSAALEHKREGLVYGIGTNMFKLAGTVIVYGVVSAYIFGIIRYFVMGG
;
A
#
# COMPACT_ATOMS: atom_id res chain seq x y z
N MET A 1 -6.72 16.60 19.10
CA MET A 1 -5.59 15.84 18.48
C MET A 1 -5.67 14.34 18.80
N GLY A 2 -5.97 13.92 20.04
CA GLY A 2 -6.01 12.50 20.44
C GLY A 2 -7.03 11.58 19.73
N THR A 3 -8.23 12.06 19.39
CA THR A 3 -9.29 11.22 18.80
C THR A 3 -8.94 10.69 17.40
N LYS A 4 -8.17 11.44 16.59
CA LYS A 4 -7.76 11.02 15.25
C LYS A 4 -6.69 9.93 15.30
N VAL A 5 -5.77 10.02 16.26
CA VAL A 5 -4.72 9.00 16.47
C VAL A 5 -5.33 7.68 16.91
N PHE A 6 -6.30 7.72 17.84
CA PHE A 6 -6.99 6.52 18.29
C PHE A 6 -7.76 5.83 17.15
N ARG A 7 -8.48 6.59 16.32
CA ARG A 7 -9.17 6.04 15.13
C ARG A 7 -8.18 5.45 14.12
N ALA A 8 -7.07 6.13 13.85
CA ALA A 8 -6.03 5.63 12.95
C ALA A 8 -5.39 4.33 13.47
N PHE A 9 -5.16 4.23 14.77
CA PHE A 9 -4.63 3.02 15.39
C PHE A 9 -5.60 1.84 15.26
N ILE A 10 -6.89 2.05 15.57
CA ILE A 10 -7.90 0.99 15.46
C ILE A 10 -8.09 0.54 14.02
N VAL A 11 -8.21 1.46 13.07
CA VAL A 11 -8.39 1.10 11.65
C VAL A 11 -7.15 0.42 11.08
N GLY A 12 -5.96 0.95 11.37
CA GLY A 12 -4.71 0.31 10.96
C GLY A 12 -4.54 -1.08 11.58
N GLY A 13 -4.91 -1.24 12.85
CA GLY A 13 -4.93 -2.53 13.54
C GLY A 13 -5.90 -3.53 12.91
N LEU A 14 -7.12 -3.11 12.59
CA LEU A 14 -8.11 -3.97 11.91
C LEU A 14 -7.65 -4.39 10.51
N ILE A 15 -7.08 -3.47 9.73
CA ILE A 15 -6.49 -3.80 8.42
C ILE A 15 -5.30 -4.76 8.60
N GLY A 16 -4.47 -4.56 9.62
CA GLY A 16 -3.37 -5.46 9.95
C GLY A 16 -3.84 -6.87 10.31
N VAL A 17 -4.88 -7.00 11.14
CA VAL A 17 -5.49 -8.29 11.48
C VAL A 17 -6.08 -8.95 10.23
N PHE A 18 -6.71 -8.19 9.34
CA PHE A 18 -7.22 -8.70 8.08
C PHE A 18 -6.10 -9.17 7.14
N ALA A 19 -4.98 -8.44 7.08
CA ALA A 19 -3.80 -8.84 6.33
C ALA A 19 -3.18 -10.14 6.87
N GLU A 20 -3.04 -10.24 8.19
CA GLU A 20 -2.55 -11.47 8.85
C GLU A 20 -3.49 -12.65 8.59
N PHE A 21 -4.81 -12.43 8.64
CA PHE A 21 -5.78 -13.44 8.25
C PHE A 21 -5.59 -13.92 6.81
N LEU A 22 -5.36 -13.01 5.86
CA LEU A 22 -5.07 -13.38 4.47
C LEU A 22 -3.77 -14.19 4.34
N ILE A 23 -2.70 -13.84 5.07
CA ILE A 23 -1.45 -14.61 5.09
C ILE A 23 -1.72 -16.05 5.56
N GLN A 24 -2.44 -16.21 6.67
CA GLN A 24 -2.76 -17.53 7.21
C GLN A 24 -3.67 -18.32 6.27
N PHE A 25 -4.64 -17.65 5.65
CA PHE A 25 -5.53 -18.25 4.66
C PHE A 25 -4.73 -18.77 3.45
N TYR A 26 -3.90 -17.93 2.83
CA TYR A 26 -3.09 -18.33 1.69
C TYR A 26 -2.05 -19.38 2.03
N SER A 27 -1.42 -19.29 3.21
CA SER A 27 -0.46 -20.30 3.68
C SER A 27 -1.13 -21.67 3.83
N LYS A 28 -2.35 -21.74 4.38
CA LYS A 28 -3.09 -23.00 4.54
C LYS A 28 -3.65 -23.54 3.22
N VAL A 29 -4.22 -22.68 2.37
CA VAL A 29 -4.86 -23.11 1.11
C VAL A 29 -3.83 -23.52 0.06
N LEU A 30 -2.75 -22.73 -0.07
CA LEU A 30 -1.71 -22.96 -1.08
C LEU A 30 -0.56 -23.82 -0.55
N ASN A 31 -0.56 -24.19 0.73
CA ASN A 31 0.52 -24.92 1.41
C ASN A 31 1.91 -24.28 1.21
N ILE A 32 1.95 -22.94 1.24
CA ILE A 32 3.17 -22.15 1.08
C ILE A 32 3.61 -21.54 2.42
N SER A 33 4.87 -21.17 2.52
CA SER A 33 5.40 -20.46 3.68
C SER A 33 4.71 -19.11 3.86
N ALA A 34 4.64 -18.62 5.11
CA ALA A 34 4.07 -17.30 5.42
C ALA A 34 4.72 -16.17 4.61
N LYS A 35 6.03 -16.26 4.37
CA LYS A 35 6.79 -15.30 3.54
C LYS A 35 6.34 -15.30 2.09
N ALA A 36 6.02 -16.48 1.53
CA ALA A 36 5.49 -16.58 0.17
C ALA A 36 4.02 -16.13 0.10
N ALA A 37 3.24 -16.35 1.16
CA ALA A 37 1.85 -15.90 1.29
C ALA A 37 1.70 -14.38 1.44
N SER A 38 2.77 -13.66 1.82
CA SER A 38 2.78 -12.19 1.85
C SER A 38 2.46 -11.57 0.49
N THR A 39 2.94 -12.18 -0.60
CA THR A 39 2.74 -11.68 -1.97
C THR A 39 1.26 -11.66 -2.37
N PRO A 40 0.52 -12.80 -2.33
CA PRO A 40 -0.91 -12.79 -2.66
C PRO A 40 -1.73 -11.94 -1.68
N MET A 41 -1.34 -11.86 -0.40
CA MET A 41 -1.99 -10.94 0.56
C MET A 41 -1.89 -9.48 0.09
N ILE A 42 -0.69 -9.00 -0.27
CA ILE A 42 -0.47 -7.62 -0.73
C ILE A 42 -1.26 -7.35 -2.01
N VAL A 43 -1.25 -8.29 -2.97
CA VAL A 43 -1.99 -8.16 -4.23
C VAL A 43 -3.50 -8.02 -3.97
N THR A 44 -4.05 -8.84 -3.08
CA THR A 44 -5.48 -8.79 -2.72
C THR A 44 -5.85 -7.47 -2.04
N LEU A 45 -5.01 -6.95 -1.14
CA LEU A 45 -5.24 -5.65 -0.51
C LEU A 45 -5.17 -4.48 -1.50
N ILE A 46 -4.21 -4.50 -2.43
CA ILE A 46 -4.11 -3.49 -3.50
C ILE A 46 -5.37 -3.54 -4.37
N ALA A 47 -5.79 -4.72 -4.80
CA ALA A 47 -6.99 -4.89 -5.62
C ALA A 47 -8.24 -4.36 -4.90
N LEU A 48 -8.46 -4.78 -3.65
CA LEU A 48 -9.60 -4.32 -2.84
C LEU A 48 -9.59 -2.81 -2.65
N ALA A 49 -8.43 -2.22 -2.35
CA ALA A 49 -8.29 -0.78 -2.22
C ALA A 49 -8.66 -0.07 -3.53
N SER A 50 -8.04 -0.47 -4.66
CA SER A 50 -8.33 0.11 -5.98
C SER A 50 -9.80 -0.02 -6.39
N PHE A 51 -10.45 -1.16 -6.13
CA PHE A 51 -11.88 -1.31 -6.40
C PHE A 51 -12.72 -0.34 -5.54
N LEU A 52 -12.47 -0.28 -4.24
CA LEU A 52 -13.18 0.62 -3.33
C LEU A 52 -12.93 2.11 -3.65
N THR A 53 -11.74 2.46 -4.15
CA THR A 53 -11.42 3.81 -4.65
C THR A 53 -12.21 4.11 -5.92
N GLY A 54 -12.29 3.16 -6.85
CA GLY A 54 -13.12 3.28 -8.06
C GLY A 54 -14.59 3.57 -7.77
N PHE A 55 -15.14 2.99 -6.69
CA PHE A 55 -16.49 3.27 -6.21
C PHE A 55 -16.62 4.53 -5.33
N GLY A 56 -15.52 5.24 -5.05
CA GLY A 56 -15.51 6.43 -4.20
C GLY A 56 -15.77 6.15 -2.71
N VAL A 57 -15.65 4.90 -2.28
CA VAL A 57 -15.86 4.46 -0.88
C VAL A 57 -14.55 4.59 -0.10
N PHE A 58 -13.43 4.22 -0.71
CA PHE A 58 -12.14 4.21 -0.03
C PHE A 58 -11.72 5.62 0.44
N ASP A 59 -11.95 6.65 -0.37
CA ASP A 59 -11.60 8.03 0.01
C ASP A 59 -12.37 8.50 1.26
N LYS A 60 -13.64 8.09 1.42
CA LYS A 60 -14.45 8.39 2.62
C LYS A 60 -13.92 7.64 3.84
N ILE A 61 -13.56 6.37 3.67
CA ILE A 61 -12.94 5.57 4.73
C ILE A 61 -11.61 6.21 5.13
N GLY A 62 -10.77 6.62 4.18
CA GLY A 62 -9.48 7.27 4.43
C GLY A 62 -9.60 8.59 5.18
N GLN A 63 -10.56 9.45 4.83
CA GLN A 63 -10.79 10.71 5.55
C GLN A 63 -11.21 10.50 7.01
N TRP A 64 -11.99 9.45 7.29
CA TRP A 64 -12.45 9.13 8.63
C TRP A 64 -11.42 8.37 9.48
N ALA A 65 -10.73 7.40 8.86
CA ALA A 65 -9.73 6.55 9.48
C ALA A 65 -8.37 7.25 9.64
N GLY A 66 -8.10 8.30 8.86
CA GLY A 66 -6.81 8.98 8.86
C GLY A 66 -5.68 8.08 8.38
N ALA A 67 -4.49 8.22 8.96
CA ALA A 67 -3.27 7.52 8.51
C ALA A 67 -3.33 5.98 8.62
N GLY A 68 -4.33 5.42 9.32
CA GLY A 68 -4.48 3.98 9.50
C GLY A 68 -4.71 3.21 8.20
N THR A 69 -5.31 3.84 7.18
CA THR A 69 -5.58 3.21 5.87
C THR A 69 -4.37 3.17 4.95
N ILE A 70 -3.24 3.74 5.36
CA ILE A 70 -1.99 3.73 4.58
C ILE A 70 -1.29 2.37 4.70
N ILE A 71 -1.46 1.68 5.84
CA ILE A 71 -0.81 0.41 6.15
C ILE A 71 -1.71 -0.74 5.69
N PRO A 72 -1.18 -1.79 5.04
CA PRO A 72 0.23 -2.00 4.68
C PRO A 72 0.67 -1.28 3.38
N ILE A 73 -0.23 -1.14 2.40
CA ILE A 73 0.04 -0.42 1.13
C ILE A 73 -1.24 0.12 0.47
N THR A 74 -2.38 0.01 1.16
CA THR A 74 -3.71 0.34 0.62
C THR A 74 -3.86 1.84 0.33
N GLY A 75 -3.18 2.71 1.09
CA GLY A 75 -3.17 4.14 0.81
C GLY A 75 -2.45 4.49 -0.48
N PHE A 76 -1.35 3.79 -0.79
CA PHE A 76 -0.65 3.96 -2.08
C PHE A 76 -1.53 3.51 -3.25
N ALA A 77 -2.20 2.36 -3.12
CA ALA A 77 -3.16 1.87 -4.13
C ALA A 77 -4.32 2.86 -4.37
N ASN A 78 -4.85 3.47 -3.30
CA ASN A 78 -5.86 4.53 -3.39
C ASN A 78 -5.32 5.73 -4.17
N SER A 79 -4.20 6.32 -3.76
CA SER A 79 -3.62 7.48 -4.45
C SER A 79 -3.34 7.23 -5.94
N MET A 80 -2.83 6.05 -6.28
CA MET A 80 -2.61 5.64 -7.67
C MET A 80 -3.92 5.56 -8.47
N THR A 81 -4.95 4.97 -7.86
CA THR A 81 -6.25 4.78 -8.51
C THR A 81 -7.00 6.12 -8.64
N SER A 82 -6.97 6.97 -7.61
CA SER A 82 -7.53 8.32 -7.66
C SER A 82 -6.85 9.17 -8.73
N ALA A 83 -5.51 9.12 -8.84
CA ALA A 83 -4.77 9.83 -9.89
C ALA A 83 -5.18 9.37 -11.29
N ALA A 84 -5.39 8.06 -11.48
CA ALA A 84 -5.89 7.49 -12.73
C ALA A 84 -7.31 7.97 -13.08
N LEU A 85 -8.20 8.08 -12.10
CA LEU A 85 -9.57 8.52 -12.29
C LEU A 85 -9.66 10.03 -12.58
N GLU A 86 -8.89 10.84 -11.86
CA GLU A 86 -8.87 12.29 -11.99
C GLU A 86 -8.31 12.73 -13.35
N HIS A 87 -7.21 12.12 -13.80
CA HIS A 87 -6.54 12.48 -15.06
C HIS A 87 -7.00 11.62 -16.24
N LYS A 88 -8.12 10.87 -16.11
CA LYS A 88 -8.66 10.04 -17.20
C LYS A 88 -8.98 10.85 -18.46
N ARG A 89 -9.39 12.12 -18.30
CA ARG A 89 -9.75 13.02 -19.42
C ARG A 89 -8.56 13.43 -20.28
N GLU A 90 -7.34 13.33 -19.74
CA GLU A 90 -6.08 13.66 -20.42
C GLU A 90 -5.54 12.49 -21.27
N GLY A 91 -6.27 11.37 -21.31
CA GLY A 91 -5.92 10.18 -22.11
C GLY A 91 -5.05 9.17 -21.35
N LEU A 92 -4.81 8.02 -21.99
CA LEU A 92 -4.16 6.87 -21.34
C LEU A 92 -2.68 7.11 -21.02
N VAL A 93 -1.95 7.79 -21.90
CA VAL A 93 -0.49 7.96 -21.78
C VAL A 93 -0.15 9.24 -21.01
N TYR A 94 -0.61 10.38 -21.51
CA TYR A 94 -0.29 11.70 -20.93
C TYR A 94 -1.05 11.96 -19.62
N GLY A 95 -2.28 11.46 -19.48
CA GLY A 95 -3.07 11.57 -18.26
C GLY A 95 -2.78 10.47 -17.25
N ILE A 96 -3.34 9.29 -17.49
CA ILE A 96 -3.30 8.16 -16.55
C ILE A 96 -1.86 7.69 -16.31
N GLY A 97 -1.16 7.30 -17.36
CA GLY A 97 0.17 6.70 -17.27
C GLY A 97 1.18 7.64 -16.61
N THR A 98 1.25 8.88 -17.07
CA THR A 98 2.22 9.87 -16.55
C THR A 98 1.97 10.19 -15.07
N ASN A 99 0.71 10.40 -14.65
CA ASN A 99 0.42 10.78 -13.27
C ASN A 99 0.53 9.60 -12.29
N MET A 100 0.12 8.39 -12.70
CA MET A 100 0.40 7.18 -11.93
C MET A 100 1.91 6.91 -11.82
N PHE A 101 2.67 7.10 -12.90
CA PHE A 101 4.11 6.87 -12.91
C PHE A 101 4.86 7.90 -12.05
N LYS A 102 4.43 9.15 -11.98
CA LYS A 102 5.02 10.14 -11.05
C LYS A 102 4.94 9.64 -9.60
N LEU A 103 3.78 9.15 -9.18
CA LEU A 103 3.59 8.59 -7.84
C LEU A 103 4.47 7.35 -7.61
N ALA A 104 4.39 6.36 -8.51
CA ALA A 104 5.19 5.13 -8.39
C ALA A 104 6.71 5.39 -8.45
N GLY A 105 7.13 6.27 -9.35
CA GLY A 105 8.53 6.65 -9.55
C GLY A 105 9.16 7.24 -8.30
N THR A 106 8.44 8.12 -7.58
CA THR A 106 8.96 8.66 -6.31
C THR A 106 9.20 7.55 -5.28
N VAL A 107 8.27 6.61 -5.12
CA VAL A 107 8.39 5.48 -4.18
C VAL A 107 9.57 4.59 -4.55
N ILE A 108 9.75 4.29 -5.83
CA ILE A 108 10.88 3.47 -6.31
C ILE A 108 12.21 4.17 -6.05
N VAL A 109 12.34 5.45 -6.39
CA VAL A 109 13.59 6.20 -6.19
C VAL A 109 13.97 6.24 -4.72
N TYR A 110 13.06 6.68 -3.83
CA TYR A 110 13.37 6.77 -2.40
C TYR A 110 13.53 5.39 -1.76
N GLY A 111 12.80 4.37 -2.22
CA GLY A 111 12.91 2.99 -1.75
C GLY A 111 14.26 2.35 -2.09
N VAL A 112 14.70 2.46 -3.34
CA VAL A 112 15.98 1.88 -3.80
C VAL A 112 17.16 2.64 -3.21
N VAL A 113 17.12 3.98 -3.19
CA VAL A 113 18.21 4.79 -2.63
C VAL A 113 18.36 4.55 -1.13
N SER A 114 17.25 4.50 -0.37
CA SER A 114 17.32 4.18 1.06
C SER A 114 17.84 2.76 1.30
N ALA A 115 17.33 1.76 0.56
CA ALA A 115 17.81 0.38 0.66
C ALA A 115 19.32 0.26 0.38
N TYR A 116 19.84 1.02 -0.60
CA TYR A 116 21.27 1.06 -0.90
C TYR A 116 22.09 1.68 0.24
N ILE A 117 21.67 2.83 0.77
CA ILE A 117 22.33 3.49 1.90
C ILE A 117 22.36 2.57 3.13
N PHE A 118 21.23 1.99 3.51
CA PHE A 118 21.16 1.07 4.65
C PHE A 118 21.90 -0.24 4.39
N GLY A 119 21.92 -0.72 3.14
CA GLY A 119 22.73 -1.87 2.73
C GLY A 119 24.22 -1.64 2.93
N ILE A 120 24.73 -0.47 2.54
CA ILE A 120 26.12 -0.05 2.78
C ILE A 120 26.42 0.04 4.27
N ILE A 121 25.56 0.71 5.05
CA ILE A 121 25.75 0.84 6.50
C ILE A 121 25.83 -0.54 7.14
N ARG A 122 24.91 -1.44 6.79
CA ARG A 122 24.92 -2.82 7.31
C ARG A 122 26.20 -3.55 6.96
N TYR A 123 26.66 -3.44 5.72
CA TYR A 123 27.89 -4.08 5.26
C TYR A 123 29.11 -3.66 6.07
N PHE A 124 29.26 -2.35 6.33
CA PHE A 124 30.39 -1.82 7.09
C PHE A 124 30.29 -2.05 8.61
N VAL A 125 29.08 -2.03 9.19
CA VAL A 125 28.90 -2.12 10.65
C VAL A 125 28.83 -3.57 11.14
N MET A 126 28.12 -4.45 10.42
CA MET A 126 27.83 -5.81 10.89
C MET A 126 28.72 -6.88 10.25
N GLY A 127 29.53 -6.51 9.24
CA GLY A 127 30.18 -7.48 8.36
C GLY A 127 29.15 -8.22 7.51
N GLY A 128 29.50 -8.52 6.24
CA GLY A 128 28.64 -9.28 5.34
C GLY A 128 28.28 -10.66 5.87
#